data_AF-A0A416MLY8-F1
#
_entry.id   AF-A0A416MLY8-F1
#
_cell.length_a   1.000
_cell.length_b   1.000
_cell.length_c   1.000
_cell.angle_alpha   90.00
_cell.angle_beta   90.00
_cell.angle_gamma   90.00
#
_symmetry.space_group_name_H-M   'P 1'
#
loop_
_entity.id
_entity.type
_entity.pdbx_description
1 polymer ?
#
loop_
_entity_poly.entity_id
_entity_poly.type
_entity_poly.pdbx_seq_one_letter_code
_entity_poly.pdbx_strand_id
1 'polypeptide(L)'
;MAARRRANRKWIALALVTVVLLSVMTWIGGNSLAEQNAQNLVQQQLLEEKIAEEEARSKELDEYSEYMKTDEFAEWYAKEKLGLIHKNEIIFKGE
;
A
#
# COMPACT_ATOMS: atom_id res chain seq x y z
N MET A 1 5.29 57.96 -38.28
CA MET A 1 5.74 57.46 -36.96
C MET A 1 4.63 56.89 -36.06
N ALA A 2 3.37 57.35 -36.13
CA ALA A 2 2.28 56.91 -35.25
C ALA A 2 1.78 55.46 -35.49
N ALA A 3 1.73 55.00 -36.75
CA ALA A 3 1.27 53.65 -37.09
C ALA A 3 2.17 52.55 -36.51
N ARG A 4 3.50 52.76 -36.55
CA ARG A 4 4.48 51.82 -35.98
C ARG A 4 4.37 51.73 -34.44
N ARG A 5 4.07 52.83 -33.76
CA ARG A 5 3.79 52.84 -32.30
C ARG A 5 2.50 52.09 -31.94
N ARG A 6 1.44 52.19 -32.75
CA ARG A 6 0.19 51.43 -32.56
C ARG A 6 0.39 49.93 -32.82
N ALA A 7 1.14 49.55 -33.86
CA ALA A 7 1.47 48.16 -34.14
C ALA A 7 2.29 47.54 -32.99
N ASN A 8 3.32 48.24 -32.49
CA ASN A 8 4.12 47.76 -31.36
C ASN A 8 3.29 47.59 -30.08
N ARG A 9 2.30 48.47 -29.81
CA ARG A 9 1.38 48.29 -28.67
C ARG A 9 0.49 47.05 -28.82
N LYS A 10 0.05 46.70 -30.03
CA LYS A 10 -0.74 45.48 -30.27
C LYS A 10 0.08 44.21 -29.98
N TRP A 11 1.35 44.18 -30.42
CA TRP A 11 2.25 43.06 -30.14
C TRP A 11 2.61 42.94 -28.65
N ILE A 12 2.82 44.05 -27.96
CA ILE A 12 3.04 44.06 -26.51
C ILE A 12 1.79 43.57 -25.76
N ALA A 13 0.60 44.02 -26.16
CA ALA A 13 -0.64 43.55 -25.57
C ALA A 13 -0.84 42.05 -25.80
N LEU A 14 -0.57 41.54 -27.01
CA LEU A 14 -0.64 40.12 -27.31
C LEU A 14 0.34 39.31 -26.46
N ALA A 15 1.60 39.77 -26.34
CA ALA A 15 2.60 39.12 -25.50
C ALA A 15 2.17 39.05 -24.02
N LEU A 16 1.61 40.13 -23.48
CA LEU A 16 1.09 40.16 -22.12
C LEU A 16 -0.07 39.17 -21.93
N VAL A 17 -1.01 39.10 -22.86
CA VAL A 17 -2.11 38.11 -22.80
C VAL A 17 -1.56 36.69 -22.81
N THR A 18 -0.58 36.38 -23.67
CA THR A 18 0.02 35.05 -23.70
C THR A 18 0.73 34.68 -22.39
N VAL A 19 1.44 35.62 -21.76
CA VAL A 19 2.11 35.40 -20.47
C VAL A 19 1.09 35.16 -19.36
N VAL A 20 -0.02 35.92 -19.33
CA VAL A 20 -1.08 35.72 -18.34
C VAL A 20 -1.74 34.35 -18.51
N LEU A 21 -2.05 33.94 -19.74
CA LEU A 21 -2.65 32.63 -20.01
C LEU A 21 -1.73 31.49 -19.58
N LEU A 22 -0.43 31.57 -19.89
CA LEU A 22 0.55 30.56 -19.45
C LEU A 22 0.65 30.51 -17.92
N SER A 23 0.66 31.67 -17.26
CA SER A 23 0.74 31.75 -15.79
C SER A 23 -0.46 31.07 -15.13
N VAL A 24 -1.68 31.32 -15.62
CA VAL A 24 -2.91 30.67 -15.14
C VAL A 24 -2.87 29.16 -15.37
N MET A 25 -2.44 28.72 -16.56
CA MET A 25 -2.31 27.29 -16.89
C MET A 25 -1.35 26.57 -15.94
N THR A 26 -0.19 27.17 -15.65
CA THR A 26 0.81 26.60 -14.73
C THR A 26 0.34 26.59 -13.29
N TRP A 27 -0.47 27.57 -12.87
CA TRP A 27 -0.99 27.63 -11.51
C TRP A 27 -2.02 26.53 -11.21
N ILE A 28 -2.92 26.25 -12.18
CA ILE A 28 -3.90 25.15 -12.07
C ILE A 28 -3.19 23.80 -12.02
N GLY A 29 -2.19 23.58 -12.89
CA GLY A 29 -1.42 22.33 -12.91
C GLY A 29 -0.59 22.12 -11.66
N GLY A 30 0.08 23.16 -11.15
CA GLY A 30 0.98 23.08 -10.00
C GLY A 30 0.28 22.67 -8.70
N ASN A 31 -0.89 23.25 -8.40
CA ASN A 31 -1.63 22.90 -7.19
C ASN A 31 -2.18 21.46 -7.25
N SER A 32 -2.65 21.03 -8.42
CA SER A 32 -3.19 19.67 -8.59
C SER A 32 -2.10 18.58 -8.45
N LEU A 33 -0.87 18.88 -8.89
CA LEU A 33 0.26 17.95 -8.78
C LEU A 33 0.73 17.75 -7.33
N ALA A 34 0.75 18.82 -6.53
CA ALA A 34 1.18 18.73 -5.12
C ALA A 34 0.21 17.88 -4.30
N GLU A 35 -1.10 18.07 -4.49
CA GLU A 35 -2.13 17.29 -3.80
C GLU A 35 -2.10 15.81 -4.23
N GLN A 36 -2.01 15.54 -5.52
CA GLN A 36 -1.88 14.17 -6.04
C GLN A 36 -0.62 13.48 -5.50
N ASN A 37 0.50 14.19 -5.41
CA ASN A 37 1.73 13.61 -4.87
C ASN A 37 1.60 13.27 -3.39
N ALA A 38 0.98 14.14 -2.59
CA ALA A 38 0.71 13.86 -1.18
C ALA A 38 -0.21 12.65 -0.99
N GLN A 39 -1.28 12.54 -1.80
CA GLN A 39 -2.18 11.38 -1.77
C GLN A 39 -1.46 10.09 -2.19
N ASN A 40 -0.63 10.14 -3.23
CA ASN A 40 0.16 9.00 -3.68
C ASN A 40 1.14 8.51 -2.61
N LEU A 41 1.81 9.43 -1.89
CA LEU A 41 2.71 9.06 -0.80
C LEU A 41 1.97 8.36 0.35
N VAL A 42 0.79 8.86 0.72
CA VAL A 42 -0.04 8.22 1.75
C VAL A 42 -0.49 6.83 1.28
N GLN A 43 -0.91 6.68 0.03
CA GLN A 43 -1.29 5.39 -0.53
C GLN A 43 -0.10 4.42 -0.58
N GLN A 44 1.09 4.89 -0.94
CA GLN A 44 2.30 4.07 -0.93
C GLN A 44 2.61 3.55 0.47
N GLN A 45 2.60 4.41 1.48
CA GLN A 45 2.85 4.01 2.86
C GLN A 45 1.82 2.97 3.35
N LEU A 46 0.53 3.19 3.06
CA LEU A 46 -0.53 2.23 3.43
C LEU A 46 -0.38 0.89 2.71
N LEU A 47 0.08 0.89 1.46
CA LEU A 47 0.32 -0.34 0.72
C LEU A 47 1.56 -1.09 1.23
N GLU A 48 2.64 -0.36 1.54
CA GLU A 48 3.84 -0.93 2.14
C GLU A 48 3.57 -1.57 3.50
N GLU A 49 2.76 -0.91 4.35
CA GLU A 49 2.32 -1.46 5.63
C GLU A 49 1.55 -2.78 5.46
N LYS A 50 0.60 -2.82 4.52
CA LYS A 50 -0.17 -4.04 4.21
C LYS A 50 0.69 -5.17 3.67
N ILE A 51 1.69 -4.84 2.84
CA ILE A 51 2.64 -5.84 2.33
C ILE A 51 3.44 -6.42 3.50
N ALA A 52 3.97 -5.57 4.39
CA ALA A 52 4.73 -6.03 5.55
C ALA A 52 3.89 -6.90 6.50
N GLU A 53 2.63 -6.53 6.74
CA GLU A 53 1.68 -7.32 7.54
C GLU A 53 1.41 -8.69 6.90
N GLU A 54 1.12 -8.73 5.60
CA GLU A 54 0.83 -9.99 4.91
C GLU A 54 2.09 -10.88 4.78
N GLU A 55 3.27 -10.30 4.60
CA GLU A 55 4.53 -11.05 4.64
C GLU A 55 4.81 -11.65 6.01
N ALA A 56 4.53 -10.91 7.10
CA ALA A 56 4.66 -11.44 8.45
C ALA A 56 3.67 -12.59 8.69
N ARG A 57 2.41 -12.41 8.30
CA ARG A 57 1.39 -13.45 8.39
C ARG A 57 1.72 -14.68 7.54
N SER A 58 2.30 -14.49 6.36
CA SER A 58 2.76 -15.61 5.52
C SER A 58 3.83 -16.44 6.23
N LYS A 59 4.79 -15.79 6.91
CA LYS A 59 5.83 -16.50 7.69
C LYS A 59 5.23 -17.28 8.86
N GLU A 60 4.29 -16.68 9.60
CA GLU A 60 3.58 -17.37 10.68
C GLU A 60 2.83 -18.61 10.17
N LEU A 61 2.19 -18.50 8.99
CA LEU A 61 1.50 -19.63 8.36
C LEU A 61 2.48 -20.72 7.90
N ASP A 62 3.65 -20.35 7.38
CA ASP A 62 4.69 -21.30 7.01
C ASP A 62 5.22 -22.06 8.24
N GLU A 63 5.53 -21.35 9.33
CA GLU A 63 5.94 -21.96 10.60
C GLU A 63 4.88 -22.90 11.17
N TYR A 64 3.61 -22.47 11.14
CA TYR A 64 2.49 -23.30 11.57
C TYR A 64 2.31 -24.53 10.67
N SER A 65 2.49 -24.38 9.36
CA SER A 65 2.44 -25.49 8.41
C SER A 65 3.54 -26.51 8.69
N GLU A 66 4.75 -26.07 9.01
CA GLU A 66 5.84 -26.95 9.39
C GLU A 66 5.56 -27.66 10.72
N TYR A 67 5.04 -26.94 11.73
CA TYR A 67 4.61 -27.56 13.00
C TYR A 67 3.57 -28.65 12.78
N MET A 68 2.59 -28.43 11.91
CA MET A 68 1.58 -29.44 11.58
C MET A 68 2.14 -30.72 10.93
N LYS A 69 3.33 -30.66 10.32
CA LYS A 69 4.00 -31.82 9.73
C LYS A 69 4.81 -32.62 10.76
N THR A 70 4.95 -32.12 11.98
CA THR A 70 5.73 -32.79 13.02
C THR A 70 5.01 -34.00 13.61
N ASP A 71 5.79 -34.97 14.08
CA ASP A 71 5.28 -36.13 14.81
C ASP A 71 4.58 -35.71 16.12
N GLU A 72 5.01 -34.60 16.73
CA GLU A 72 4.37 -34.03 17.93
C GLU A 72 2.92 -33.61 17.65
N PHE A 73 2.67 -32.92 16.53
CA PHE A 73 1.32 -32.59 16.12
C PHE A 73 0.50 -33.84 15.78
N ALA A 74 1.09 -34.81 15.09
CA ALA A 74 0.41 -36.07 14.77
C ALA A 74 0.03 -36.86 16.04
N GLU A 75 0.92 -36.92 17.02
CA GLU A 75 0.69 -37.56 18.31
C GLU A 75 -0.38 -36.83 19.12
N TRP A 76 -0.29 -35.50 19.22
CA TRP A 76 -1.30 -34.68 19.88
C TRP A 76 -2.66 -34.85 19.21
N TYR A 77 -2.73 -34.83 17.88
CA TYR A 77 -3.97 -35.01 17.13
C TYR A 77 -4.55 -36.42 17.33
N ALA A 78 -3.71 -37.46 17.34
CA ALA A 78 -4.12 -38.83 17.61
C ALA A 78 -4.65 -39.01 19.04
N LYS A 79 -3.98 -38.42 20.04
CA LYS A 79 -4.42 -38.42 21.44
C LYS A 79 -5.74 -37.66 21.62
N GLU A 80 -5.83 -36.45 21.09
CA GLU A 80 -6.98 -35.56 21.31
C GLU A 80 -8.21 -35.93 20.47
N LYS A 81 -8.02 -36.29 19.19
CA LYS A 81 -9.14 -36.57 18.27
C LYS A 81 -9.53 -38.03 18.23
N LEU A 82 -8.56 -38.93 18.33
CA LEU A 82 -8.78 -40.37 18.20
C LEU A 82 -8.73 -41.10 19.55
N GLY A 83 -8.35 -40.42 20.64
CA GLY A 83 -8.20 -41.04 21.95
C GLY A 83 -7.10 -42.10 22.00
N LEU A 84 -6.17 -42.07 21.03
CA LEU A 84 -5.09 -43.04 20.92
C LEU A 84 -4.02 -42.69 21.94
N ILE A 85 -3.49 -43.70 22.65
CA ILE A 85 -2.43 -43.52 23.64
C ILE A 85 -1.33 -44.54 23.40
N HIS A 86 -0.13 -44.25 23.91
CA HIS A 86 0.96 -45.21 23.82
C HIS A 86 0.66 -46.44 24.67
N LYS A 87 1.26 -47.58 24.31
CA LYS A 87 1.03 -48.90 24.93
C LYS A 87 1.24 -48.93 26.46
N ASN A 88 1.96 -47.96 27.01
CA ASN A 88 2.29 -47.84 28.43
C ASN A 88 1.64 -46.62 29.13
N GLU A 89 0.72 -45.90 28.46
CA GLU A 89 -0.04 -44.79 29.05
C GLU A 89 -1.40 -45.27 29.56
N ILE A 90 -1.91 -44.67 30.65
CA ILE A 90 -3.24 -44.98 31.23
C ILE A 90 -4.07 -43.70 31.24
N ILE A 91 -5.26 -43.71 30.62
CA ILE A 91 -6.19 -42.57 30.65
C ILE A 91 -7.04 -42.64 31.93
N PHE A 92 -7.04 -41.56 32.73
CA PHE A 92 -8.02 -41.33 33.78
C PHE A 92 -9.08 -40.34 33.28
N LYS A 93 -10.31 -40.81 33.05
CA LYS A 93 -11.47 -39.91 32.87
C LYS A 93 -12.14 -39.78 34.23
N GLY A 94 -12.01 -38.63 34.87
CA GLY A 94 -12.76 -38.31 36.08
C GLY A 94 -14.25 -38.20 35.76
N GLU A 95 -15.09 -38.76 36.63
CA GLU A 95 -16.54 -38.52 36.62
C GLU A 95 -16.87 -37.04 36.90
#